data_AF-A0A9E7AWY0-F1
#
_entry.id   AF-A0A9E7AWY0-F1
#
_cell.length_a   1.000
_cell.length_b   1.000
_cell.length_c   1.000
_cell.angle_alpha   90.00
_cell.angle_beta   90.00
_cell.angle_gamma   90.00
#
_symmetry.space_group_name_H-M   'P 1'
#
loop_
_entity.id
_entity.type
_entity.pdbx_description
1 polymer ?
#
loop_
_entity_poly.entity_id
_entity_poly.type
_entity_poly.pdbx_seq_one_letter_code
_entity_poly.pdbx_strand_id
1 'polypeptide(L)'
;DINGVVNGTTWNWGFATGSATSVNYQVKIEAKYSVGEYDILVLSAQESTGLERWLIDNGYKIPEGAKEVLDPYIKSNLKFFVVKANTDEMKRLGTNKLRPIQISYSSPKFMLPIRLGMANATAAQNMVIYAFTKSGRIETTNYSTVKMPTDKNVPLFVKDKFGSFYKSVFTRSYKRNGKKSVFLEYAWDISGAVTQFCDPCVGDPPMLQDLMNAGVDWVKQYHTGYEGNVFFTRLHVTYDRANFPQDLQFQETPNKENYQARYVIHYPPNSKFDCKKSNGYLVELQRRRQEELNNLVALAGWDVAKYANYPSEYNKHIKVGTTENKSESSFISIGKAGSENFGSILLTIFSLGMIIFALSRRPLA
;
A
#
# COMPACT_ATOMS: atom_id res chain seq x y z
N ASP A 1 12.54 43.66 -41.32
CA ASP A 1 11.61 43.73 -42.46
C ASP A 1 10.39 42.91 -42.13
N ILE A 2 9.22 43.50 -41.87
CA ILE A 2 8.46 44.37 -42.77
C ILE A 2 7.73 45.44 -41.94
N ASN A 3 7.88 46.70 -42.34
CA ASN A 3 7.15 47.85 -41.83
C ASN A 3 5.72 47.88 -42.41
N GLY A 4 4.77 48.38 -41.62
CA GLY A 4 3.44 48.75 -42.08
C GLY A 4 2.93 49.96 -41.29
N VAL A 5 3.26 51.16 -41.78
CA VAL A 5 2.69 52.43 -41.35
C VAL A 5 1.40 52.66 -42.13
N VAL A 6 0.29 52.95 -41.45
CA VAL A 6 -0.92 53.53 -42.07
C VAL A 6 -1.31 54.79 -41.29
N ASN A 7 -1.37 55.90 -42.03
CA ASN A 7 -1.73 57.23 -41.56
C ASN A 7 -3.21 57.34 -41.15
N GLY A 8 -3.45 58.05 -40.05
CA GLY A 8 -4.46 59.11 -39.93
C GLY A 8 -5.93 58.75 -40.04
N THR A 9 -6.62 58.66 -38.90
CA THR A 9 -7.82 59.49 -38.60
C THR A 9 -8.25 59.22 -37.15
N THR A 10 -8.14 60.24 -36.31
CA THR A 10 -8.66 60.27 -34.95
C THR A 10 -10.19 60.31 -34.99
N TRP A 11 -10.83 59.18 -34.67
CA TRP A 11 -12.25 59.14 -34.34
C TRP A 11 -12.40 58.88 -32.84
N ASN A 12 -12.70 59.95 -32.10
CA ASN A 12 -12.95 59.90 -30.66
C ASN A 12 -14.36 59.34 -30.43
N TRP A 13 -14.49 58.03 -30.32
CA TRP A 13 -15.67 57.38 -29.77
C TRP A 13 -15.43 57.13 -28.29
N GLY A 14 -16.16 57.86 -27.44
CA GLY A 14 -16.14 57.68 -25.99
C GLY A 14 -16.63 56.27 -25.62
N PHE A 15 -15.70 55.34 -25.51
CA PHE A 15 -15.91 54.11 -24.78
C PHE A 15 -15.61 54.36 -23.32
N ALA A 16 -16.63 54.19 -22.48
CA ALA A 16 -16.45 54.09 -21.04
C ALA A 16 -15.32 53.09 -20.76
N THR A 17 -14.23 53.57 -20.19
CA THR A 17 -13.16 52.75 -19.64
C THR A 17 -13.72 52.04 -18.43
N GLY A 18 -14.45 50.95 -18.67
CA GLY A 18 -14.58 49.88 -17.70
C GLY A 18 -13.15 49.40 -17.43
N SER A 19 -12.57 49.88 -16.33
CA SER A 19 -11.35 49.33 -15.76
C SER A 19 -11.61 47.84 -15.57
N ALA A 20 -11.15 47.02 -16.51
CA ALA A 20 -10.92 45.62 -16.24
C ALA A 20 -9.81 45.61 -15.20
N THR A 21 -10.19 45.71 -13.93
CA THR A 21 -9.29 45.46 -12.81
C THR A 21 -8.63 44.14 -13.10
N SER A 22 -7.33 44.17 -13.44
CA SER A 22 -6.56 42.94 -13.58
C SER A 22 -6.66 42.24 -12.23
N VAL A 23 -7.45 41.16 -12.19
CA VAL A 23 -7.63 40.40 -10.97
C VAL A 23 -6.26 39.84 -10.62
N ASN A 24 -5.62 40.41 -9.58
CA ASN A 24 -4.33 39.93 -9.13
C ASN A 24 -4.56 38.72 -8.23
N TYR A 25 -4.41 37.53 -8.81
CA TYR A 25 -4.54 36.26 -8.08
C TYR A 25 -3.36 35.96 -7.16
N GLN A 26 -2.27 36.75 -7.22
CA GLN A 26 -1.00 36.42 -6.56
C GLN A 26 -0.48 35.01 -6.89
N VAL A 27 -0.75 34.58 -8.13
CA VAL A 27 -0.29 33.32 -8.72
C VAL A 27 0.75 33.63 -9.79
N LYS A 28 1.85 32.89 -9.76
CA LYS A 28 2.91 32.98 -10.76
C LYS A 28 3.04 31.65 -11.49
N ILE A 29 3.11 31.70 -12.82
CA ILE A 29 3.49 30.55 -13.64
C ILE A 29 5.01 30.47 -13.63
N GLU A 30 5.55 29.43 -13.01
CA GLU A 30 6.99 29.17 -12.94
C GLU A 30 7.50 28.47 -14.19
N ALA A 31 6.69 27.58 -14.77
CA ALA A 31 7.02 26.89 -16.00
C ALA A 31 5.77 26.45 -16.75
N LYS A 32 5.90 26.29 -18.07
CA LYS A 32 4.87 25.79 -18.97
C LYS A 32 5.48 24.80 -19.95
N TYR A 33 4.83 23.65 -20.11
CA TYR A 33 5.24 22.59 -21.02
C TYR A 33 4.03 22.04 -21.77
N SER A 34 4.25 21.54 -22.98
CA SER A 34 3.30 20.68 -23.68
C SER A 34 4.04 19.39 -24.02
N VAL A 35 3.60 18.27 -23.44
CA VAL A 35 4.28 16.97 -23.53
C VAL A 35 3.26 15.90 -23.87
N GLY A 36 3.36 15.35 -25.08
CA GLY A 36 2.34 14.43 -25.59
C GLY A 36 0.95 15.09 -25.49
N GLU A 37 -0.02 14.35 -24.99
CA GLU A 37 -1.41 14.77 -24.81
C GLU A 37 -1.66 15.72 -23.62
N TYR A 38 -0.62 16.33 -23.04
CA TYR A 38 -0.73 17.14 -21.82
C TYR A 38 -0.19 18.55 -21.98
N ASP A 39 -0.99 19.53 -21.54
CA ASP A 39 -0.54 20.89 -21.24
C ASP A 39 -0.31 21.02 -19.74
N ILE A 40 0.94 21.31 -19.37
CA ILE A 40 1.42 21.30 -17.99
C ILE A 40 1.83 22.71 -17.59
N LEU A 41 1.39 23.15 -16.41
CA LEU A 41 1.86 24.36 -15.77
C LEU A 41 2.41 24.02 -14.39
N VAL A 42 3.50 24.68 -14.03
CA VAL A 42 4.03 24.69 -12.66
C VAL A 42 3.73 26.06 -12.08
N LEU A 43 2.93 26.11 -11.02
CA LEU A 43 2.47 27.35 -10.42
C LEU A 43 3.09 27.54 -9.02
N SER A 44 3.27 28.79 -8.64
CA SER A 44 3.41 29.19 -7.23
C SER A 44 2.32 30.19 -6.88
N ALA A 45 1.97 30.26 -5.60
CA ALA A 45 0.96 31.16 -5.10
C ALA A 45 1.36 31.70 -3.73
N GLN A 46 0.94 32.93 -3.42
CA GLN A 46 1.08 33.52 -2.09
C GLN A 46 -0.17 33.33 -1.23
N GLU A 47 -1.35 33.20 -1.86
CA GLU A 47 -2.63 33.02 -1.19
C GLU A 47 -3.42 31.84 -1.76
N SER A 48 -4.00 31.02 -0.89
CA SER A 48 -4.82 29.86 -1.27
C SER A 48 -6.09 30.28 -2.01
N THR A 49 -6.75 31.35 -1.58
CA THR A 49 -7.93 31.91 -2.28
C THR A 49 -7.59 32.38 -3.69
N GLY A 50 -6.43 33.02 -3.86
CA GLY A 50 -5.96 33.49 -5.17
C GLY A 50 -5.68 32.33 -6.12
N LEU A 51 -5.00 31.29 -5.64
CA LEU A 51 -4.75 30.07 -6.40
C LEU A 51 -6.04 29.35 -6.80
N GLU A 52 -6.97 29.16 -5.86
CA GLU A 52 -8.26 28.54 -6.13
C GLU A 52 -9.04 29.28 -7.23
N ARG A 53 -9.16 30.61 -7.11
CA ARG A 53 -9.83 31.43 -8.12
C ARG A 53 -9.13 31.36 -9.48
N TRP A 54 -7.79 31.44 -9.49
CA TRP A 54 -7.04 31.31 -10.75
C TRP A 54 -7.31 29.96 -11.42
N LEU A 55 -7.34 28.88 -10.65
CA LEU A 55 -7.64 27.53 -11.17
C LEU A 55 -9.06 27.46 -11.75
N ILE A 56 -10.06 27.98 -11.05
CA ILE A 56 -11.46 28.01 -11.51
C ILE A 56 -11.60 28.85 -12.78
N ASP A 57 -11.05 30.07 -12.79
CA ASP A 57 -11.13 30.99 -13.93
C ASP A 57 -10.37 30.46 -15.16
N ASN A 58 -9.38 29.59 -14.93
CA ASN A 58 -8.68 28.85 -15.98
C ASN A 58 -9.32 27.47 -16.28
N GLY A 59 -10.54 27.18 -15.81
CA GLY A 59 -11.30 25.99 -16.18
C GLY A 59 -10.86 24.69 -15.51
N TYR A 60 -10.09 24.75 -14.42
CA TYR A 60 -9.81 23.59 -13.59
C TYR A 60 -10.98 23.34 -12.63
N LYS A 61 -11.33 22.06 -12.44
CA LYS A 61 -12.34 21.64 -11.47
C LYS A 61 -11.66 21.42 -10.12
N ILE A 62 -12.08 22.17 -9.12
CA ILE A 62 -11.53 22.15 -7.77
C ILE A 62 -12.69 21.86 -6.80
N PRO A 63 -12.52 20.96 -5.83
CA PRO A 63 -13.57 20.61 -4.89
C PRO A 63 -13.80 21.76 -3.90
N GLU A 64 -15.01 21.83 -3.35
CA GLU A 64 -15.32 22.77 -2.28
C GLU A 64 -14.41 22.52 -1.07
N GLY A 65 -13.87 23.59 -0.49
CA GLY A 65 -12.92 23.50 0.62
C GLY A 65 -11.48 23.22 0.21
N ALA A 66 -11.14 23.22 -1.08
CA ALA A 66 -9.76 23.09 -1.54
C ALA A 66 -8.82 24.16 -0.96
N LYS A 67 -9.32 25.38 -0.70
CA LYS A 67 -8.57 26.45 -0.05
C LYS A 67 -7.82 26.00 1.21
N GLU A 68 -8.51 25.30 2.11
CA GLU A 68 -7.94 24.80 3.38
C GLU A 68 -6.85 23.74 3.14
N VAL A 69 -6.99 23.00 2.04
CA VAL A 69 -6.05 21.94 1.65
C VAL A 69 -4.83 22.52 0.96
N LEU A 70 -4.99 23.60 0.17
CA LEU A 70 -3.91 24.27 -0.57
C LEU A 70 -2.98 25.08 0.36
N ASP A 71 -3.53 25.70 1.39
CA ASP A 71 -2.81 26.65 2.27
C ASP A 71 -1.51 26.08 2.91
N PRO A 72 -1.50 24.84 3.45
CA PRO A 72 -0.27 24.28 4.03
C PRO A 72 0.83 24.02 2.99
N TYR A 73 0.48 23.77 1.72
CA TYR A 73 1.44 23.60 0.64
C TYR A 73 2.06 24.93 0.22
N ILE A 74 1.26 26.01 0.19
CA ILE A 74 1.73 27.39 -0.04
C ILE A 74 2.71 27.81 1.05
N LYS A 75 2.33 27.63 2.33
CA LYS A 75 3.20 27.92 3.48
C LYS A 75 4.48 27.09 3.50
N SER A 76 4.44 25.91 2.88
CA SER A 76 5.59 25.03 2.69
C SER A 76 6.46 25.40 1.49
N ASN A 77 6.15 26.49 0.77
CA ASN A 77 6.79 26.93 -0.47
C ASN A 77 6.82 25.84 -1.56
N LEU A 78 5.81 24.97 -1.59
CA LEU A 78 5.66 23.96 -2.62
C LEU A 78 5.04 24.56 -3.88
N LYS A 79 5.38 23.98 -5.03
CA LYS A 79 4.82 24.35 -6.33
C LYS A 79 3.66 23.44 -6.68
N PHE A 80 2.72 23.95 -7.45
CA PHE A 80 1.54 23.23 -7.91
C PHE A 80 1.73 22.79 -9.35
N PHE A 81 1.78 21.48 -9.55
CA PHE A 81 1.81 20.87 -10.87
C PHE A 81 0.38 20.65 -11.34
N VAL A 82 -0.05 21.42 -12.35
CA VAL A 82 -1.40 21.32 -12.91
C VAL A 82 -1.35 20.89 -14.36
N VAL A 83 -2.26 20.01 -14.72
CA VAL A 83 -2.27 19.34 -16.02
C VAL A 83 -3.64 19.47 -16.66
N LYS A 84 -3.66 19.77 -17.96
CA LYS A 84 -4.84 19.65 -18.82
C LYS A 84 -4.58 18.64 -19.92
N ALA A 85 -5.58 17.83 -20.23
CA ALA A 85 -5.55 17.01 -21.43
C ALA A 85 -5.77 17.89 -22.65
N ASN A 86 -4.88 17.78 -23.64
CA ASN A 86 -4.99 18.47 -24.91
C ASN A 86 -5.71 17.58 -25.92
N THR A 87 -6.99 17.84 -26.13
CA THR A 87 -7.86 16.99 -26.96
C THR A 87 -7.47 16.98 -28.44
N ASP A 88 -6.89 18.08 -28.94
CA ASP A 88 -6.47 18.16 -30.34
C ASP A 88 -5.22 17.31 -30.57
N GLU A 89 -4.30 17.34 -29.62
CA GLU A 89 -3.11 16.50 -29.62
C GLU A 89 -3.46 15.01 -29.42
N MET A 90 -4.45 14.69 -28.59
CA MET A 90 -4.98 13.32 -28.48
C MET A 90 -5.53 12.80 -29.82
N LYS A 91 -6.32 13.62 -30.53
CA LYS A 91 -6.84 13.28 -31.87
C LYS A 91 -5.70 13.10 -32.86
N ARG A 92 -4.69 13.97 -32.83
CA ARG A 92 -3.51 13.91 -33.70
C ARG A 92 -2.69 12.63 -33.47
N LEU A 93 -2.55 12.21 -32.21
CA LEU A 93 -1.86 10.99 -31.81
C LEU A 93 -2.72 9.72 -32.02
N GLY A 94 -4.00 9.86 -32.38
CA GLY A 94 -4.92 8.74 -32.57
C GLY A 94 -5.18 7.95 -31.29
N THR A 95 -5.02 8.56 -30.11
CA THR A 95 -5.22 7.91 -28.81
C THR A 95 -6.42 8.49 -28.07
N ASN A 96 -7.24 7.59 -27.52
CA ASN A 96 -8.29 7.94 -26.57
C ASN A 96 -7.88 7.64 -25.12
N LYS A 97 -6.60 7.30 -24.89
CA LYS A 97 -6.05 6.96 -23.58
C LYS A 97 -4.97 7.96 -23.18
N LEU A 98 -5.01 8.32 -21.91
CA LEU A 98 -4.03 9.16 -21.23
C LEU A 98 -2.87 8.28 -20.73
N ARG A 99 -1.64 8.58 -21.16
CA ARG A 99 -0.42 7.89 -20.74
C ARG A 99 -0.01 8.32 -19.33
N PRO A 100 0.54 7.43 -18.49
CA PRO A 100 1.01 7.82 -17.17
C PRO A 100 2.01 8.98 -17.24
N ILE A 101 1.89 9.93 -16.31
CA ILE A 101 2.80 11.08 -16.19
C ILE A 101 3.94 10.68 -15.27
N GLN A 102 5.17 10.90 -15.72
CA GLN A 102 6.37 10.78 -14.92
C GLN A 102 6.94 12.17 -14.65
N ILE A 103 7.32 12.43 -13.40
CA ILE A 103 7.87 13.71 -12.96
C ILE A 103 9.14 13.42 -12.17
N SER A 104 10.21 14.14 -12.47
CA SER A 104 11.44 14.15 -11.67
C SER A 104 11.66 15.54 -11.12
N TYR A 105 11.95 15.62 -9.82
CA TYR A 105 12.26 16.87 -9.13
C TYR A 105 13.13 16.60 -7.90
N SER A 106 13.85 17.62 -7.45
CA SER A 106 14.62 17.58 -6.20
C SER A 106 13.85 18.29 -5.10
N SER A 107 13.79 17.68 -3.92
CA SER A 107 13.11 18.23 -2.75
C SER A 107 13.85 17.81 -1.47
N PRO A 108 14.05 18.73 -0.51
CA PRO A 108 14.55 18.36 0.81
C PRO A 108 13.52 17.59 1.65
N LYS A 109 12.23 17.61 1.23
CA LYS A 109 11.14 16.89 1.88
C LYS A 109 10.89 15.58 1.13
N PHE A 110 11.13 14.45 1.79
CA PHE A 110 10.76 13.14 1.28
C PHE A 110 9.33 12.79 1.69
N MET A 111 8.35 13.24 0.91
CA MET A 111 6.92 13.09 1.23
C MET A 111 6.07 12.93 -0.03
N LEU A 112 4.88 12.33 0.12
CA LEU A 112 3.87 12.22 -0.92
C LEU A 112 2.61 13.00 -0.54
N PRO A 113 2.32 14.11 -1.25
CA PRO A 113 1.10 14.89 -1.04
C PRO A 113 -0.16 14.07 -1.40
N ILE A 114 -0.99 13.76 -0.41
CA ILE A 114 -2.23 12.99 -0.61
C ILE A 114 -3.49 13.78 -0.26
N ARG A 115 -3.38 14.92 0.44
CA ARG A 115 -4.56 15.67 0.91
C ARG A 115 -5.39 16.27 -0.22
N LEU A 116 -4.75 16.73 -1.29
CA LEU A 116 -5.47 17.22 -2.48
C LEU A 116 -6.29 16.13 -3.17
N GLY A 117 -5.76 14.89 -3.21
CA GLY A 117 -6.50 13.73 -3.71
C GLY A 117 -7.72 13.42 -2.86
N MET A 118 -7.60 13.54 -1.53
CA MET A 118 -8.71 13.31 -0.59
C MET A 118 -9.80 14.39 -0.65
N ALA A 119 -9.44 15.64 -0.97
CA ALA A 119 -10.41 16.73 -1.12
C ALA A 119 -11.46 16.44 -2.20
N ASN A 120 -11.07 15.69 -3.24
CA ASN A 120 -11.94 15.27 -4.34
C ASN A 120 -12.62 13.91 -4.11
N ALA A 121 -12.30 13.21 -3.01
CA ALA A 121 -12.70 11.83 -2.79
C ALA A 121 -14.04 11.74 -2.04
N THR A 122 -14.99 10.97 -2.57
CA THR A 122 -16.23 10.62 -1.84
C THR A 122 -16.05 9.39 -0.93
N ALA A 123 -15.00 8.61 -1.15
CA ALA A 123 -14.69 7.39 -0.40
C ALA A 123 -13.17 7.25 -0.21
N ALA A 124 -12.77 6.33 0.66
CA ALA A 124 -11.37 5.99 0.86
C ALA A 124 -10.73 5.50 -0.44
N GLN A 125 -9.49 5.91 -0.69
CA GLN A 125 -8.75 5.60 -1.90
C GLN A 125 -7.64 4.61 -1.61
N ASN A 126 -7.35 3.72 -2.56
CA ASN A 126 -6.22 2.80 -2.47
C ASN A 126 -5.06 3.32 -3.30
N MET A 127 -3.86 3.27 -2.75
CA MET A 127 -2.63 3.64 -3.43
C MET A 127 -1.55 2.62 -3.13
N VAL A 128 -0.86 2.21 -4.19
CA VAL A 128 0.33 1.36 -4.13
C VAL A 128 1.53 2.24 -4.43
N ILE A 129 2.54 2.17 -3.57
CA ILE A 129 3.78 2.92 -3.70
C ILE A 129 4.89 1.92 -3.99
N TYR A 130 5.55 2.11 -5.13
CA TYR A 130 6.79 1.46 -5.48
C TYR A 130 7.92 2.42 -5.20
N ALA A 131 8.84 2.03 -4.33
CA ALA A 131 9.91 2.90 -3.90
C ALA A 131 11.25 2.19 -4.05
N PHE A 132 12.21 2.91 -4.61
CA PHE A 132 13.56 2.43 -4.91
C PHE A 132 14.57 3.31 -4.20
N THR A 133 15.54 2.69 -3.54
CA THR A 133 16.58 3.38 -2.76
C THR A 133 17.94 2.72 -2.94
N LYS A 134 18.99 3.40 -2.50
CA LYS A 134 20.37 2.87 -2.55
C LYS A 134 20.74 2.06 -1.32
N SER A 135 20.11 2.31 -0.18
CA SER A 135 20.59 1.81 1.12
C SER A 135 19.64 0.80 1.76
N GLY A 136 18.33 1.03 1.74
CA GLY A 136 17.41 0.12 2.42
C GLY A 136 15.95 0.53 2.40
N ARG A 137 15.16 -0.14 3.23
CA ARG A 137 13.69 -0.04 3.24
C ARG A 137 13.21 1.39 3.48
N ILE A 138 12.15 1.76 2.78
CA ILE A 138 11.38 2.98 3.06
C ILE A 138 10.26 2.69 4.05
N GLU A 139 10.14 3.55 5.05
CA GLU A 139 9.07 3.52 6.03
C GLU A 139 8.44 4.91 6.18
N THR A 140 7.19 4.93 6.61
CA THR A 140 6.50 6.19 6.96
C THR A 140 6.90 6.66 8.34
N THR A 141 7.12 7.97 8.51
CA THR A 141 7.51 8.56 9.80
C THR A 141 6.33 9.01 10.65
N ASN A 142 5.22 9.38 10.00
CA ASN A 142 4.02 9.90 10.67
C ASN A 142 2.83 8.92 10.68
N TYR A 143 2.98 7.75 10.06
CA TYR A 143 2.02 6.65 10.11
C TYR A 143 2.76 5.35 10.41
N SER A 144 2.10 4.39 11.04
CA SER A 144 2.72 3.08 11.27
C SER A 144 2.85 2.31 9.96
N THR A 145 4.07 1.92 9.62
CA THR A 145 4.33 0.92 8.57
C THR A 145 4.18 -0.47 9.17
N VAL A 146 3.23 -1.26 8.66
CA VAL A 146 2.86 -2.57 9.23
C VAL A 146 3.05 -3.67 8.19
N LYS A 147 3.76 -4.74 8.53
CA LYS A 147 3.89 -5.93 7.68
C LYS A 147 2.52 -6.58 7.47
N MET A 148 2.19 -6.94 6.23
CA MET A 148 1.04 -7.80 5.96
C MET A 148 1.20 -9.17 6.64
N PRO A 149 0.11 -9.80 7.11
CA PRO A 149 0.14 -11.19 7.54
C PRO A 149 0.68 -12.08 6.42
N THR A 150 1.65 -12.94 6.74
CA THR A 150 2.38 -13.76 5.77
C THR A 150 2.71 -15.14 6.37
N ASP A 151 3.30 -16.03 5.57
CA ASP A 151 3.84 -17.34 5.98
C ASP A 151 2.82 -18.26 6.66
N LYS A 152 1.57 -18.22 6.19
CA LYS A 152 0.50 -19.12 6.64
C LYS A 152 0.10 -20.10 5.56
N ASN A 153 -0.12 -21.35 5.97
CA ASN A 153 -0.69 -22.38 5.13
C ASN A 153 -2.16 -22.04 4.86
N VAL A 154 -2.56 -21.97 3.60
CA VAL A 154 -3.93 -21.69 3.15
C VAL A 154 -4.43 -22.81 2.24
N PRO A 155 -5.76 -23.01 2.12
CA PRO A 155 -6.31 -24.09 1.32
C PRO A 155 -5.94 -23.98 -0.15
N LEU A 156 -5.78 -25.12 -0.83
CA LEU A 156 -5.39 -25.16 -2.25
C LEU A 156 -6.31 -24.35 -3.17
N PHE A 157 -7.63 -24.39 -2.91
CA PHE A 157 -8.63 -23.65 -3.70
C PHE A 157 -8.46 -22.12 -3.62
N VAL A 158 -7.65 -21.60 -2.69
CA VAL A 158 -7.35 -20.16 -2.61
C VAL A 158 -6.57 -19.71 -3.84
N LYS A 159 -5.80 -20.58 -4.49
CA LYS A 159 -5.04 -20.27 -5.71
C LYS A 159 -5.93 -19.59 -6.78
N ASP A 160 -7.08 -20.19 -7.07
CA ASP A 160 -8.00 -19.68 -8.10
C ASP A 160 -8.82 -18.47 -7.63
N LYS A 161 -8.72 -18.12 -6.34
CA LYS A 161 -9.47 -17.03 -5.70
C LYS A 161 -8.54 -16.01 -5.02
N PHE A 162 -7.26 -15.98 -5.43
CA PHE A 162 -6.23 -15.25 -4.70
C PHE A 162 -6.53 -13.76 -4.59
N GLY A 163 -7.03 -13.13 -5.65
CA GLY A 163 -7.38 -11.70 -5.62
C GLY A 163 -8.46 -11.38 -4.57
N SER A 164 -9.53 -12.18 -4.51
CA SER A 164 -10.58 -12.02 -3.49
C SER A 164 -10.08 -12.34 -2.08
N PHE A 165 -9.23 -13.36 -1.96
CA PHE A 165 -8.61 -13.73 -0.69
C PHE A 165 -7.75 -12.57 -0.17
N TYR A 166 -6.82 -12.08 -0.98
CA TYR A 166 -5.91 -11.00 -0.61
C TYR A 166 -6.65 -9.72 -0.26
N LYS A 167 -7.67 -9.33 -1.05
CA LYS A 167 -8.54 -8.19 -0.72
C LYS A 167 -9.17 -8.33 0.66
N SER A 168 -9.58 -9.54 1.04
CA SER A 168 -10.18 -9.83 2.35
C SER A 168 -9.15 -9.75 3.47
N VAL A 169 -7.95 -10.33 3.28
CA VAL A 169 -6.85 -10.22 4.26
C VAL A 169 -6.47 -8.76 4.46
N PHE A 170 -6.25 -8.01 3.39
CA PHE A 170 -5.91 -6.59 3.44
C PHE A 170 -6.99 -5.78 4.15
N THR A 171 -8.26 -5.92 3.76
CA THR A 171 -9.38 -5.20 4.38
C THR A 171 -9.46 -5.48 5.88
N ARG A 172 -9.23 -6.73 6.29
CA ARG A 172 -9.26 -7.11 7.70
C ARG A 172 -8.06 -6.55 8.46
N SER A 173 -6.86 -6.60 7.88
CA SER A 173 -5.66 -5.98 8.45
C SER A 173 -5.83 -4.46 8.59
N TYR A 174 -6.37 -3.80 7.58
CA TYR A 174 -6.69 -2.36 7.60
C TYR A 174 -7.66 -2.02 8.75
N LYS A 175 -8.75 -2.79 8.91
CA LYS A 175 -9.70 -2.60 10.01
C LYS A 175 -9.08 -2.87 11.39
N ARG A 176 -8.29 -3.95 11.54
CA ARG A 176 -7.62 -4.30 12.80
C ARG A 176 -6.59 -3.26 13.24
N ASN A 177 -5.93 -2.61 12.28
CA ASN A 177 -4.98 -1.53 12.55
C ASN A 177 -5.63 -0.15 12.60
N GLY A 178 -6.94 -0.08 12.90
CA GLY A 178 -7.64 1.18 13.13
C GLY A 178 -7.70 2.10 11.92
N LYS A 179 -7.57 1.56 10.69
CA LYS A 179 -7.66 2.28 9.42
C LYS A 179 -6.59 3.37 9.18
N LYS A 180 -5.48 3.33 9.93
CA LYS A 180 -4.47 4.42 9.98
C LYS A 180 -3.03 3.92 9.77
N SER A 181 -2.87 2.89 8.96
CA SER A 181 -1.57 2.25 8.72
C SER A 181 -1.25 2.14 7.25
N VAL A 182 0.04 2.16 6.96
CA VAL A 182 0.61 1.87 5.64
C VAL A 182 1.14 0.44 5.68
N PHE A 183 0.72 -0.39 4.74
CA PHE A 183 1.08 -1.81 4.75
C PHE A 183 2.32 -2.08 3.91
N LEU A 184 3.29 -2.76 4.48
CA LEU A 184 4.42 -3.32 3.75
C LEU A 184 4.00 -4.63 3.11
N GLU A 185 4.09 -4.71 1.78
CA GLU A 185 3.78 -5.92 1.00
C GLU A 185 5.06 -6.60 0.49
N TYR A 186 6.12 -5.84 0.26
CA TYR A 186 7.41 -6.36 -0.23
C TYR A 186 8.56 -5.41 0.16
N ALA A 187 9.71 -5.97 0.55
CA ALA A 187 10.97 -5.26 0.74
C ALA A 187 12.13 -6.21 0.41
N TRP A 188 13.01 -5.85 -0.53
CA TRP A 188 14.12 -6.72 -0.93
C TRP A 188 15.27 -5.96 -1.57
N ASP A 189 16.49 -6.40 -1.32
CA ASP A 189 17.69 -5.96 -2.04
C ASP A 189 17.76 -6.63 -3.41
N ILE A 190 17.41 -5.89 -4.46
CA ILE A 190 17.40 -6.36 -5.84
C ILE A 190 18.66 -5.90 -6.58
N SER A 191 19.76 -5.59 -5.89
CA SER A 191 20.98 -5.12 -6.56
C SER A 191 21.51 -6.16 -7.58
N GLY A 192 21.98 -5.70 -8.75
CA GLY A 192 22.26 -6.59 -9.89
C GLY A 192 23.40 -7.61 -9.70
N ALA A 193 24.15 -7.51 -8.60
CA ALA A 193 25.19 -8.47 -8.19
C ALA A 193 24.69 -9.53 -7.19
N VAL A 194 23.45 -9.43 -6.70
CA VAL A 194 22.90 -10.39 -5.73
C VAL A 194 22.49 -11.65 -6.50
N THR A 195 23.27 -12.72 -6.35
CA THR A 195 22.79 -14.07 -6.67
C THR A 195 21.52 -14.29 -5.86
N GLN A 196 20.38 -14.32 -6.54
CA GLN A 196 19.08 -14.42 -5.88
C GLN A 196 19.08 -15.67 -4.99
N PHE A 197 19.00 -15.47 -3.68
CA PHE A 197 18.83 -16.57 -2.73
C PHE A 197 17.47 -17.22 -3.01
N CYS A 198 17.48 -18.49 -3.39
CA CYS A 198 16.32 -19.26 -3.84
C CYS A 198 15.32 -19.64 -2.73
N ASP A 199 15.29 -18.92 -1.60
CA ASP A 199 14.18 -19.04 -0.65
C ASP A 199 13.91 -17.73 0.10
N PRO A 200 12.77 -17.06 -0.19
CA PRO A 200 11.86 -17.35 -1.30
C PRO A 200 12.52 -17.16 -2.67
N CYS A 201 12.32 -18.08 -3.61
CA CYS A 201 12.58 -17.80 -5.03
C CYS A 201 11.71 -16.61 -5.45
N VAL A 202 12.33 -15.45 -5.63
CA VAL A 202 11.70 -14.31 -6.29
C VAL A 202 11.69 -14.55 -7.80
N GLY A 203 10.80 -13.86 -8.53
CA GLY A 203 10.83 -13.90 -9.99
C GLY A 203 12.12 -13.30 -10.55
N ASP A 204 12.24 -13.34 -11.88
CA ASP A 204 13.39 -12.75 -12.57
C ASP A 204 13.60 -11.29 -12.11
N PRO A 205 14.85 -10.88 -11.84
CA PRO A 205 15.13 -9.51 -11.42
C PRO A 205 14.68 -8.54 -12.53
N PRO A 206 14.26 -7.31 -12.18
CA PRO A 206 13.86 -6.31 -13.17
C PRO A 206 14.97 -6.08 -14.20
N MET A 207 14.60 -5.90 -15.47
CA MET A 207 15.57 -5.52 -16.48
C MET A 207 16.08 -4.09 -16.19
N LEU A 208 17.32 -3.78 -16.57
CA LEU A 208 17.87 -2.43 -16.42
C LEU A 208 16.94 -1.36 -17.02
N GLN A 209 16.34 -1.63 -18.17
CA GLN A 209 15.42 -0.70 -18.82
C GLN A 209 14.17 -0.43 -17.96
N ASP A 210 13.65 -1.43 -17.26
CA ASP A 210 12.49 -1.26 -16.38
C ASP A 210 12.84 -0.38 -15.18
N LEU A 211 14.04 -0.56 -14.60
CA LEU A 211 14.55 0.28 -13.52
C LEU A 211 14.73 1.74 -13.98
N MET A 212 15.37 1.96 -15.13
CA MET A 212 15.54 3.30 -15.70
C MET A 212 14.19 3.97 -15.98
N ASN A 213 13.24 3.23 -16.56
CA ASN A 213 11.88 3.73 -16.80
C ASN A 213 11.14 4.04 -15.49
N ALA A 214 11.42 3.31 -14.41
CA ALA A 214 10.87 3.59 -13.08
C ALA A 214 11.55 4.78 -12.38
N GLY A 215 12.57 5.40 -12.98
CA GLY A 215 13.31 6.53 -12.41
C GLY A 215 14.53 6.15 -11.58
N VAL A 216 14.98 4.89 -11.67
CA VAL A 216 16.24 4.42 -11.06
C VAL A 216 17.39 4.74 -12.03
N ASP A 217 17.80 6.00 -12.07
CA ASP A 217 18.80 6.53 -13.01
C ASP A 217 20.25 6.39 -12.52
N TRP A 218 20.46 5.92 -11.29
CA TRP A 218 21.78 5.80 -10.67
C TRP A 218 22.48 4.45 -10.90
N VAL A 219 21.78 3.47 -11.47
CA VAL A 219 22.36 2.17 -11.84
C VAL A 219 22.97 2.25 -13.24
N LYS A 220 23.97 1.41 -13.51
CA LYS A 220 24.68 1.38 -14.79
C LYS A 220 24.65 -0.01 -15.39
N GLN A 221 24.64 -0.11 -16.71
CA GLN A 221 24.73 -1.40 -17.38
C GLN A 221 26.05 -2.09 -17.03
N TYR A 222 25.98 -3.39 -16.71
CA TYR A 222 27.13 -4.23 -16.43
C TYR A 222 26.89 -5.65 -16.95
N HIS A 223 27.66 -6.06 -17.95
CA HIS A 223 27.44 -7.31 -18.72
C HIS A 223 25.97 -7.47 -19.17
N THR A 224 25.32 -8.56 -18.77
CA THR A 224 23.90 -8.86 -19.06
C THR A 224 22.93 -8.27 -18.02
N GLY A 225 23.44 -7.56 -17.01
CA GLY A 225 22.66 -6.96 -15.92
C GLY A 225 23.04 -5.51 -15.66
N TYR A 226 23.07 -5.13 -14.39
CA TYR A 226 23.44 -3.78 -13.96
C TYR A 226 24.29 -3.78 -12.68
N GLU A 227 25.08 -2.73 -12.53
CA GLU A 227 25.82 -2.41 -11.32
C GLU A 227 25.11 -1.28 -10.57
N GLY A 228 25.10 -1.38 -9.25
CA GLY A 228 24.54 -0.39 -8.33
C GLY A 228 23.57 -1.00 -7.33
N ASN A 229 23.51 -0.37 -6.15
CA ASN A 229 22.62 -0.83 -5.09
C ASN A 229 21.20 -0.35 -5.36
N VAL A 230 20.26 -1.30 -5.29
CA VAL A 230 18.83 -1.03 -5.41
C VAL A 230 18.08 -1.85 -4.37
N PHE A 231 17.48 -1.17 -3.40
CA PHE A 231 16.53 -1.76 -2.49
C PHE A 231 15.12 -1.38 -2.93
N PHE A 232 14.26 -2.37 -3.15
CA PHE A 232 12.88 -2.17 -3.57
C PHE A 232 11.94 -2.34 -2.39
N THR A 233 11.01 -1.41 -2.22
CA THR A 233 9.96 -1.44 -1.21
C THR A 233 8.61 -1.20 -1.85
N ARG A 234 7.63 -2.06 -1.56
CA ARG A 234 6.24 -1.94 -1.97
C ARG A 234 5.37 -1.67 -0.76
N LEU A 235 4.76 -0.49 -0.72
CA LEU A 235 3.80 -0.08 0.29
C LEU A 235 2.39 -0.03 -0.31
N HIS A 236 1.39 -0.32 0.50
CA HIS A 236 -0.02 -0.20 0.12
C HIS A 236 -0.79 0.51 1.23
N VAL A 237 -1.48 1.59 0.86
CA VAL A 237 -2.24 2.42 1.78
C VAL A 237 -3.67 2.61 1.28
N THR A 238 -4.62 2.49 2.20
CA THR A 238 -5.99 2.97 2.01
C THR A 238 -6.17 4.22 2.85
N TYR A 239 -6.37 5.37 2.21
CA TYR A 239 -6.37 6.66 2.87
C TYR A 239 -7.69 7.42 2.69
N ASP A 240 -8.05 8.19 3.71
CA ASP A 240 -9.23 9.05 3.76
C ASP A 240 -8.96 10.25 4.69
N ARG A 241 -9.79 11.29 4.59
CA ARG A 241 -9.60 12.54 5.33
C ARG A 241 -9.66 12.37 6.86
N ALA A 242 -10.40 11.37 7.35
CA ALA A 242 -10.59 11.16 8.79
C ALA A 242 -9.37 10.48 9.43
N ASN A 243 -8.75 9.53 8.73
CA ASN A 243 -7.64 8.73 9.25
C ASN A 243 -6.27 9.23 8.78
N PHE A 244 -6.20 10.00 7.68
CA PHE A 244 -4.97 10.57 7.12
C PHE A 244 -5.04 12.10 6.99
N PRO A 245 -5.02 12.85 8.12
CA PRO A 245 -5.09 14.31 8.07
C PRO A 245 -3.80 14.98 7.54
N GLN A 246 -2.70 14.23 7.48
CA GLN A 246 -1.39 14.69 7.03
C GLN A 246 -0.97 13.94 5.76
N ASP A 247 -0.06 14.55 5.00
CA ASP A 247 0.60 13.88 3.89
C ASP A 247 1.52 12.76 4.38
N LEU A 248 1.83 11.78 3.53
CA LEU A 248 2.74 10.70 3.90
C LEU A 248 4.18 11.23 3.91
N GLN A 249 4.83 11.14 5.07
CA GLN A 249 6.24 11.46 5.21
C GLN A 249 7.04 10.17 5.25
N PHE A 250 8.16 10.14 4.55
CA PHE A 250 9.00 8.95 4.41
C PHE A 250 10.40 9.18 4.97
N GLN A 251 11.02 8.07 5.34
CA GLN A 251 12.44 7.98 5.60
C GLN A 251 13.03 6.75 4.91
N GLU A 252 14.24 6.88 4.39
CA GLU A 252 15.06 5.74 4.02
C GLU A 252 15.74 5.22 5.29
N THR A 253 15.64 3.92 5.53
CA THR A 253 16.23 3.25 6.70
C THR A 253 17.44 2.41 6.27
N PRO A 254 18.40 2.12 7.16
CA PRO A 254 19.45 1.15 6.88
C PRO A 254 18.95 -0.31 6.91
N ASN A 255 17.65 -0.52 7.12
CA ASN A 255 17.07 -1.87 7.22
C ASN A 255 17.04 -2.54 5.84
N LYS A 256 17.83 -3.61 5.70
CA LYS A 256 17.88 -4.47 4.50
C LYS A 256 17.20 -5.82 4.68
N GLU A 257 16.43 -6.02 5.76
CA GLU A 257 15.71 -7.27 6.00
C GLU A 257 14.72 -7.53 4.86
N ASN A 258 14.90 -8.68 4.20
CA ASN A 258 14.00 -9.15 3.15
C ASN A 258 12.63 -9.48 3.73
N TYR A 259 11.59 -9.09 3.01
CA TYR A 259 10.21 -9.36 3.38
C TYR A 259 9.35 -9.49 2.14
N GLN A 260 8.49 -10.50 2.13
CA GLN A 260 7.50 -10.72 1.09
C GLN A 260 6.21 -11.21 1.73
N ALA A 261 5.09 -10.55 1.43
CA ALA A 261 3.78 -11.07 1.76
C ALA A 261 3.47 -12.29 0.87
N ARG A 262 3.48 -13.49 1.46
CA ARG A 262 3.25 -14.76 0.80
C ARG A 262 2.34 -15.67 1.64
N TYR A 263 1.64 -16.56 0.95
CA TYR A 263 0.74 -17.54 1.56
C TYR A 263 1.03 -18.90 0.94
N VAL A 264 1.15 -19.91 1.78
CA VAL A 264 1.72 -21.21 1.39
C VAL A 264 0.59 -22.18 1.05
N ILE A 265 0.71 -22.84 -0.09
CA ILE A 265 -0.19 -23.92 -0.50
C ILE A 265 0.60 -25.23 -0.61
N HIS A 266 0.03 -26.32 -0.10
CA HIS A 266 0.68 -27.64 -0.10
C HIS A 266 -0.07 -28.59 -1.03
N TYR A 267 0.55 -28.95 -2.15
CA TYR A 267 -0.03 -29.93 -3.07
C TYR A 267 0.15 -31.34 -2.51
N PRO A 268 -0.93 -32.14 -2.38
CA PRO A 268 -0.79 -33.56 -2.12
C PRO A 268 -0.10 -34.24 -3.31
N PRO A 269 0.57 -35.39 -3.09
CA PRO A 269 1.26 -36.09 -4.17
C PRO A 269 0.25 -36.58 -5.21
N ASN A 270 0.68 -36.58 -6.47
CA ASN A 270 -0.10 -37.13 -7.59
C ASN A 270 -0.05 -38.67 -7.66
N SER A 271 0.51 -39.33 -6.64
CA SER A 271 0.70 -40.78 -6.60
C SER A 271 -0.52 -41.51 -6.01
N LYS A 272 -0.63 -42.81 -6.30
CA LYS A 272 -1.56 -43.68 -5.57
C LYS A 272 -1.13 -43.77 -4.09
N PHE A 273 -2.09 -43.79 -3.17
CA PHE A 273 -1.84 -43.90 -1.72
C PHE A 273 -1.70 -45.37 -1.27
N ASP A 274 -0.83 -46.12 -1.94
CA ASP A 274 -0.68 -47.57 -1.79
C ASP A 274 0.52 -48.01 -0.94
N CYS A 275 1.44 -47.10 -0.60
CA CYS A 275 2.63 -47.42 0.16
C CYS A 275 2.35 -47.53 1.68
N LYS A 276 3.23 -48.22 2.42
CA LYS A 276 3.08 -48.43 3.89
C LYS A 276 2.94 -47.12 4.69
N LYS A 277 3.54 -46.02 4.21
CA LYS A 277 3.50 -44.70 4.86
C LYS A 277 2.24 -43.88 4.51
N SER A 278 1.43 -44.33 3.55
CA SER A 278 0.29 -43.55 3.05
C SER A 278 -0.76 -43.26 4.12
N ASN A 279 -1.05 -44.20 5.03
CA ASN A 279 -2.07 -43.98 6.06
C ASN A 279 -1.69 -42.84 7.00
N GLY A 280 -0.44 -42.82 7.48
CA GLY A 280 0.06 -41.74 8.35
C GLY A 280 0.08 -40.39 7.65
N TYR A 281 0.51 -40.36 6.38
CA TYR A 281 0.45 -39.15 5.56
C TYR A 281 -0.98 -38.60 5.41
N LEU A 282 -1.97 -39.48 5.18
CA LEU A 282 -3.36 -39.07 4.96
C LEU A 282 -4.01 -38.50 6.23
N VAL A 283 -3.73 -39.07 7.41
CA VAL A 283 -4.17 -38.52 8.70
C VAL A 283 -3.57 -37.13 8.92
N GLU A 284 -2.28 -36.96 8.63
CA GLU A 284 -1.60 -35.67 8.75
C GLU A 284 -2.10 -34.65 7.70
N LEU A 285 -2.43 -35.09 6.48
CA LEU A 285 -3.05 -34.27 5.45
C LEU A 285 -4.41 -33.73 5.90
N GLN A 286 -5.26 -34.58 6.50
CA GLN A 286 -6.55 -34.15 7.06
C GLN A 286 -6.35 -33.07 8.14
N ARG A 287 -5.42 -33.30 9.08
CA ARG A 287 -5.08 -32.33 10.14
C ARG A 287 -4.59 -31.00 9.56
N ARG A 288 -3.65 -31.04 8.62
CA ARG A 288 -3.11 -29.84 7.96
C ARG A 288 -4.20 -29.07 7.22
N ARG A 289 -5.09 -29.75 6.51
CA ARG A 289 -6.19 -29.10 5.78
C ARG A 289 -7.21 -28.44 6.70
N GLN A 290 -7.42 -29.00 7.90
CA GLN A 290 -8.20 -28.32 8.93
C GLN A 290 -7.50 -27.03 9.41
N GLU A 291 -6.19 -27.07 9.61
CA GLU A 291 -5.39 -25.89 9.97
C GLU A 291 -5.40 -24.83 8.86
N GLU A 292 -5.32 -25.23 7.59
CA GLU A 292 -5.44 -24.34 6.43
C GLU A 292 -6.79 -23.61 6.42
N LEU A 293 -7.91 -24.30 6.72
CA LEU A 293 -9.21 -23.63 6.86
C LEU A 293 -9.23 -22.66 8.04
N ASN A 294 -8.66 -23.03 9.19
CA ASN A 294 -8.57 -22.15 10.35
C ASN A 294 -7.75 -20.88 10.03
N ASN A 295 -6.64 -21.02 9.29
CA ASN A 295 -5.83 -19.90 8.82
C ASN A 295 -6.62 -19.02 7.85
N LEU A 296 -7.38 -19.60 6.92
CA LEU A 296 -8.25 -18.85 6.01
C LEU A 296 -9.27 -18.01 6.78
N VAL A 297 -9.90 -18.58 7.81
CA VAL A 297 -10.80 -17.84 8.70
C VAL A 297 -10.04 -16.76 9.46
N ALA A 298 -8.86 -17.03 10.02
CA ALA A 298 -8.11 -16.08 10.83
C ALA A 298 -7.58 -14.87 10.03
N LEU A 299 -7.14 -15.11 8.80
CA LEU A 299 -6.58 -14.12 7.88
C LEU A 299 -7.68 -13.33 7.16
N ALA A 300 -8.54 -14.03 6.42
CA ALA A 300 -9.49 -13.41 5.49
C ALA A 300 -10.90 -13.25 6.07
N GLY A 301 -11.23 -13.96 7.16
CA GLY A 301 -12.58 -13.93 7.75
C GLY A 301 -13.63 -14.56 6.84
N TRP A 302 -13.23 -15.49 5.97
CA TRP A 302 -14.15 -16.18 5.08
C TRP A 302 -14.98 -17.20 5.84
N ASP A 303 -16.25 -17.33 5.44
CA ASP A 303 -17.06 -18.46 5.85
C ASP A 303 -16.56 -19.73 5.15
N VAL A 304 -16.15 -20.70 5.98
CA VAL A 304 -15.61 -21.99 5.55
C VAL A 304 -16.63 -23.13 5.61
N ALA A 305 -17.88 -22.88 6.03
CA ALA A 305 -18.91 -23.92 6.09
C ALA A 305 -19.14 -24.61 4.73
N LYS A 306 -19.11 -23.83 3.64
CA LYS A 306 -19.19 -24.35 2.27
C LYS A 306 -17.97 -25.19 1.82
N TYR A 307 -16.90 -25.18 2.60
CA TYR A 307 -15.68 -25.96 2.36
C TYR A 307 -15.49 -27.05 3.43
N ALA A 308 -16.54 -27.43 4.17
CA ALA A 308 -16.46 -28.43 5.23
C ALA A 308 -15.92 -29.80 4.76
N ASN A 309 -16.07 -30.13 3.46
CA ASN A 309 -15.55 -31.36 2.88
C ASN A 309 -14.05 -31.28 2.51
N TYR A 310 -13.42 -30.10 2.55
CA TYR A 310 -12.01 -29.93 2.16
C TYR A 310 -11.03 -30.76 3.02
N PRO A 311 -11.14 -30.79 4.36
CA PRO A 311 -10.25 -31.61 5.19
C PRO A 311 -10.43 -33.11 4.94
N SER A 312 -11.64 -33.54 4.59
CA SER A 312 -12.00 -34.95 4.44
C SER A 312 -11.92 -35.49 3.01
N GLU A 313 -11.48 -34.71 2.03
CA GLU A 313 -11.43 -35.07 0.60
C GLU A 313 -10.75 -36.43 0.34
N TYR A 314 -9.72 -36.75 1.12
CA TYR A 314 -8.93 -37.98 0.97
C TYR A 314 -9.27 -39.07 2.00
N ASN A 315 -10.27 -38.88 2.85
CA ASN A 315 -10.57 -39.82 3.95
C ASN A 315 -10.94 -41.22 3.44
N LYS A 316 -11.48 -41.34 2.22
CA LYS A 316 -11.77 -42.63 1.56
C LYS A 316 -10.53 -43.52 1.35
N HIS A 317 -9.33 -42.94 1.39
CA HIS A 317 -8.06 -43.66 1.24
C HIS A 317 -7.42 -44.05 2.58
N ILE A 318 -7.98 -43.58 3.70
CA ILE A 318 -7.53 -43.93 5.04
C ILE A 318 -8.00 -45.35 5.33
N LYS A 319 -7.06 -46.25 5.61
CA LYS A 319 -7.37 -47.62 6.03
C LYS A 319 -7.70 -47.56 7.51
N VAL A 320 -8.98 -47.74 7.85
CA VAL A 320 -9.40 -47.94 9.25
C VAL A 320 -8.93 -49.33 9.66
N GLY A 321 -7.73 -49.43 10.21
CA GLY A 321 -7.31 -50.61 10.96
C GLY A 321 -7.89 -50.52 12.36
N THR A 322 -8.60 -51.56 12.80
CA THR A 322 -8.80 -51.87 14.22
C THR A 322 -7.44 -51.87 14.90
N THR A 323 -7.08 -50.73 15.46
CA THR A 323 -5.93 -50.59 16.36
C THR A 323 -6.51 -49.98 17.61
N GLU A 324 -6.43 -50.75 18.69
CA GLU A 324 -7.07 -50.51 19.97
C GLU A 324 -6.85 -49.08 20.48
N ASN A 325 -7.90 -48.59 21.12
CA ASN A 325 -7.92 -47.37 21.92
C ASN A 325 -6.69 -47.28 22.84
N LYS A 326 -5.89 -46.23 22.66
CA LYS A 326 -5.44 -45.42 23.78
C LYS A 326 -5.83 -43.98 23.50
N SER A 327 -7.10 -43.66 23.78
CA SER A 327 -7.50 -42.29 23.99
C SER A 327 -6.89 -41.82 25.31
N GLU A 328 -5.82 -41.03 25.26
CA GLU A 328 -5.68 -39.98 26.25
C GLU A 328 -6.60 -38.85 25.82
N SER A 329 -7.83 -38.91 26.33
CA SER A 329 -8.82 -37.86 26.19
C SER A 329 -8.40 -36.67 27.04
N SER A 330 -7.94 -35.60 26.41
CA SER A 330 -7.96 -34.26 27.00
C SER A 330 -8.87 -33.36 26.16
N PHE A 331 -10.17 -33.67 26.21
CA PHE A 331 -11.22 -32.74 25.80
C PHE A 331 -11.94 -32.24 27.05
N ILE A 332 -11.71 -30.98 27.42
CA ILE A 332 -12.62 -30.24 28.28
C ILE A 332 -13.78 -29.76 27.40
N SER A 333 -14.96 -30.33 27.63
CA SER A 333 -16.21 -29.93 26.98
C SER A 333 -16.69 -28.61 27.56
N ILE A 334 -16.81 -27.57 26.73
CA ILE A 334 -17.55 -26.35 27.08
C ILE A 334 -19.02 -26.64 26.71
N GLY A 335 -19.77 -27.05 27.73
CA GLY A 335 -21.21 -27.27 27.65
C GLY A 335 -21.98 -25.96 27.48
N LYS A 336 -22.97 -26.03 26.60
CA LYS A 336 -23.94 -24.99 26.23
C LYS A 336 -24.71 -24.48 27.45
N ALA A 337 -24.76 -23.15 27.59
CA ALA A 337 -25.53 -22.46 28.62
C ALA A 337 -27.04 -22.67 28.44
N GLY A 338 -27.71 -23.01 29.55
CA GLY A 338 -29.15 -23.01 29.71
C GLY A 338 -29.47 -22.71 31.18
N SER A 339 -29.89 -21.46 31.42
CA SER A 339 -30.89 -21.03 32.42
C SER A 339 -31.10 -21.91 33.66
N GLU A 340 -30.58 -21.50 34.83
CA GLU A 340 -31.37 -21.08 36.02
C GLU A 340 -30.46 -20.84 37.24
N ASN A 341 -30.87 -19.88 38.08
CA ASN A 341 -30.35 -19.50 39.41
C ASN A 341 -28.99 -18.77 39.53
N PHE A 342 -29.09 -17.44 39.44
CA PHE A 342 -28.21 -16.47 40.07
C PHE A 342 -28.37 -16.51 41.59
N GLY A 343 -27.31 -16.87 42.32
CA GLY A 343 -27.29 -16.72 43.77
C GLY A 343 -26.08 -17.39 44.43
N SER A 344 -25.18 -16.55 44.95
CA SER A 344 -24.07 -16.89 45.86
C SER A 344 -22.89 -17.71 45.31
N ILE A 345 -21.74 -17.06 45.15
CA ILE A 345 -20.51 -17.30 45.95
C ILE A 345 -19.48 -16.27 45.48
N LEU A 346 -19.18 -15.34 46.38
CA LEU A 346 -18.15 -14.32 46.30
C LEU A 346 -17.02 -14.71 47.27
N LEU A 347 -15.77 -14.40 46.90
CA LEU A 347 -14.60 -14.22 47.77
C LEU A 347 -14.13 -15.42 48.61
N THR A 348 -12.99 -16.00 48.22
CA THR A 348 -11.75 -16.02 49.04
C THR A 348 -10.66 -16.81 48.32
N ILE A 349 -9.50 -16.19 48.12
CA ILE A 349 -8.15 -16.69 48.46
C ILE A 349 -7.16 -15.66 47.91
N PHE A 350 -6.72 -14.79 48.82
CA PHE A 350 -5.48 -14.03 48.73
C PHE A 350 -4.51 -14.65 49.74
N SER A 351 -3.22 -14.41 49.53
CA SER A 351 -2.06 -14.60 50.42
C SER A 351 -1.36 -15.97 50.45
N LEU A 352 -0.24 -16.05 49.74
CA LEU A 352 1.14 -16.29 50.24
C LEU A 352 2.07 -16.29 49.00
N GLY A 353 3.15 -15.54 48.86
CA GLY A 353 3.81 -14.53 49.69
C GLY A 353 4.90 -13.87 48.84
N MET A 354 5.00 -12.55 48.91
CA MET A 354 6.11 -11.75 48.39
C MET A 354 7.07 -11.48 49.56
N ILE A 355 8.33 -11.89 49.44
CA ILE A 355 9.42 -11.40 50.29
C ILE A 355 10.34 -10.53 49.43
N ILE A 356 10.41 -9.26 49.79
CA ILE A 356 11.34 -8.25 49.32
C ILE A 356 12.58 -8.32 50.21
N PHE A 357 13.78 -8.28 49.62
CA PHE A 357 14.94 -7.66 50.27
C PHE A 357 15.63 -6.72 49.29
N ALA A 358 15.81 -5.49 49.72
CA ALA A 358 16.40 -4.40 48.96
C ALA A 358 17.83 -4.12 49.44
N LEU A 359 18.62 -3.53 48.52
CA LEU A 359 19.81 -2.69 48.72
C LEU A 359 21.14 -3.37 49.07
N SER A 360 22.11 -3.30 48.14
CA SER A 360 23.19 -2.31 48.24
C SER A 360 23.92 -2.11 46.91
N ARG A 361 24.22 -0.85 46.58
CA ARG A 361 25.16 -0.44 45.52
C ARG A 361 26.58 -0.45 46.11
N ARG A 362 27.59 -0.85 45.32
CA ARG A 362 28.79 -0.05 44.91
C ARG A 362 29.98 -0.93 44.42
N PRO A 363 30.97 -0.35 43.71
CA PRO A 363 31.66 -0.95 42.56
C PRO A 363 33.13 -1.36 42.79
N LEU A 364 33.77 -1.82 41.70
CA LEU A 364 35.21 -1.75 41.29
C LEU A 364 35.88 -3.11 41.08
N ALA A 365 36.27 -3.39 39.83
CA ALA A 365 37.66 -3.35 39.36
C ALA A 365 37.67 -3.17 37.83
#